data_AF-A0A4Q3AXN2-F1
#
_entry.id   AF-A0A4Q3AXN2-F1
#
_cell.length_a   1.000
_cell.length_b   1.000
_cell.length_c   1.000
_cell.angle_alpha   90.00
_cell.angle_beta   90.00
_cell.angle_gamma   90.00
#
_symmetry.space_group_name_H-M   'P 1'
#
loop_
_entity.id
_entity.type
_entity.pdbx_description
1 polymer ?
#
loop_
_entity_poly.entity_id
_entity_poly.type
_entity_poly.pdbx_seq_one_letter_code
_entity_poly.pdbx_strand_id
1 'polypeptide(L)'
;MFFLDNELACQQATGNAPVHIPALLLRHKIGMTTPMFKSALIVSMGLEARYHTPYYSDGYNPYFNQFYYQDTYRVENVPEVQAFFN
;
A
#
# COMPACT_ATOMS: atom_id res chain seq x y z
N MET A 1 -1.69 21.41 12.11
CA MET A 1 -1.21 21.54 10.73
C MET A 1 -1.97 20.55 9.86
N PHE A 2 -2.60 21.03 8.79
CA PHE A 2 -3.23 20.14 7.80
C PHE A 2 -2.17 19.62 6.83
N PHE A 3 -2.34 18.38 6.37
CA PHE A 3 -1.49 17.80 5.34
C PHE A 3 -2.31 16.99 4.33
N LEU A 4 -1.81 16.99 3.11
CA LEU A 4 -2.29 16.19 2.00
C LEU A 4 -1.07 15.52 1.37
N ASP A 5 -1.07 14.19 1.37
CA ASP A 5 0.00 13.36 0.83
C ASP A 5 -0.58 12.47 -0.27
N ASN A 6 0.06 12.45 -1.42
CA ASN A 6 -0.36 11.67 -2.57
C ASN A 6 0.86 10.98 -3.14
N GLU A 7 0.77 9.66 -3.25
CA GLU A 7 1.83 8.82 -3.75
C GLU A 7 1.31 7.95 -4.88
N LEU A 8 2.10 7.89 -5.94
CA LEU A 8 1.83 7.11 -7.12
C LEU A 8 3.12 6.36 -7.49
N ALA A 9 3.02 5.04 -7.55
CA ALA A 9 4.12 4.17 -7.94
C ALA A 9 3.74 3.41 -9.21
N CYS A 10 4.51 3.62 -10.28
CA CYS A 10 4.43 2.83 -11.51
C CYS A 10 5.61 1.86 -11.55
N GLN A 11 5.33 0.57 -11.72
CA GLN A 11 6.35 -0.47 -11.75
C GLN A 11 6.13 -1.38 -12.97
N GLN A 12 7.22 -1.65 -13.69
CA GLN A 12 7.21 -2.60 -14.80
C GLN A 12 8.19 -3.72 -14.51
N ALA A 13 7.69 -4.95 -14.40
CA ALA A 13 8.53 -6.13 -14.31
C ALA A 13 9.44 -6.19 -15.55
N THR A 14 10.75 -6.20 -15.33
CA THR A 14 11.75 -6.26 -16.40
C THR A 14 12.53 -7.56 -16.29
N GLY A 15 12.62 -8.32 -17.39
CA GLY A 15 13.36 -9.59 -17.43
C GLY A 15 12.68 -10.69 -16.61
N ASN A 16 13.46 -11.43 -15.81
CA ASN A 16 13.02 -12.53 -14.95
C ASN A 16 12.71 -12.03 -13.52
N ALA A 17 11.85 -11.01 -13.40
CA ALA A 17 11.60 -10.34 -12.12
C ALA A 17 10.93 -11.29 -11.11
N PRO A 18 11.59 -11.68 -9.99
CA PRO A 18 11.28 -12.88 -9.20
C PRO A 18 9.89 -12.93 -8.54
N VAL A 19 9.15 -11.82 -8.59
CA VAL A 19 7.85 -11.64 -7.97
C VAL A 19 6.98 -10.76 -8.88
N HIS A 20 5.71 -11.12 -9.04
CA HIS A 20 4.68 -10.29 -9.63
C HIS A 20 4.31 -9.14 -8.69
N ILE A 21 4.33 -7.94 -9.24
CA ILE A 21 3.98 -6.70 -8.55
C ILE A 21 2.92 -5.95 -9.34
N PRO A 22 2.03 -5.20 -8.67
CA PRO A 22 1.06 -4.37 -9.37
C PRO A 22 1.76 -3.31 -10.21
N ALA A 23 1.25 -3.09 -11.43
CA ALA A 23 1.81 -2.10 -12.34
C ALA A 23 1.64 -0.67 -11.83
N LEU A 24 0.54 -0.41 -11.11
CA LEU A 24 0.24 0.87 -10.50
C LEU A 24 -0.24 0.69 -9.05
N LEU A 25 0.34 1.48 -8.16
CA LEU A 25 -0.04 1.62 -6.75
C LEU A 25 -0.35 3.09 -6.46
N LEU A 26 -1.53 3.35 -5.91
CA LEU A 26 -2.02 4.67 -5.53
C LEU A 26 -2.25 4.73 -4.03
N ARG A 27 -1.76 5.78 -3.39
CA ARG A 27 -2.01 6.06 -1.98
C ARG A 27 -2.28 7.56 -1.79
N HIS A 28 -3.38 7.88 -1.14
CA HIS A 28 -3.80 9.25 -0.85
C HIS A 28 -4.09 9.38 0.63
N LYS A 29 -3.50 10.37 1.29
CA LYS A 29 -3.69 10.59 2.73
C LYS A 29 -4.02 12.04 2.97
N ILE A 30 -5.12 12.26 3.67
CA ILE A 30 -5.56 13.59 4.09
C ILE A 30 -5.74 13.57 5.60
N GLY A 31 -5.20 14.58 6.28
CA GLY A 31 -5.29 14.61 7.72
C GLY A 31 -4.83 15.91 8.34
N MET A 32 -4.79 15.89 9.66
CA MET A 32 -4.29 16.98 10.46
C MET A 32 -3.45 16.47 11.62
N THR A 33 -2.46 17.27 11.97
CA THR A 33 -1.57 17.06 13.10
C THR A 33 -1.82 18.15 14.15
N THR A 34 -2.10 17.76 15.39
CA THR A 34 -2.42 18.67 16.49
C THR A 34 -1.65 18.32 17.76
N PRO A 35 -1.11 19.31 18.50
CA PRO A 35 -0.55 19.07 19.82
C PRO A 35 -1.67 18.80 20.84
N MET A 36 -1.51 17.76 21.65
CA MET A 36 -2.35 17.45 22.82
C MET A 36 -1.50 17.46 24.10
N PHE A 37 -2.17 17.42 25.27
CA PHE A 37 -1.52 17.34 26.59
C PHE A 37 -0.45 18.43 26.82
N LYS A 38 -0.80 19.71 26.61
CA LYS A 38 0.14 20.85 26.73
C LYS A 38 1.37 20.69 25.82
N SER A 39 1.16 20.17 24.60
CA SER A 39 2.20 19.92 23.60
C SER A 39 3.21 18.82 23.96
N ALA A 40 2.90 17.98 24.95
CA ALA A 40 3.72 16.80 25.26
C ALA A 40 3.51 15.64 24.26
N LEU A 41 2.43 15.68 23.46
CA LEU A 41 2.13 14.69 22.44
C LEU A 41 1.67 15.39 21.16
N ILE A 42 2.24 14.97 20.03
CA ILE A 42 1.80 15.41 18.70
C ILE A 42 1.00 14.26 18.11
N VAL A 43 -0.30 14.49 17.91
CA VAL A 43 -1.21 13.48 17.36
C VAL A 43 -1.50 13.83 15.91
N SER A 44 -1.50 12.83 15.03
CA SER A 44 -1.92 12.93 13.65
C SER A 44 -3.08 11.99 13.38
N MET A 45 -4.17 12.56 12.85
CA MET A 45 -5.38 11.81 12.53
C MET A 45 -5.87 12.18 11.13
N GLY A 46 -6.55 11.24 10.46
CA GLY A 46 -7.07 11.47 9.11
C GLY A 46 -7.58 10.22 8.43
N LEU A 47 -7.73 10.33 7.12
CA LEU A 47 -8.15 9.24 6.23
C LEU A 47 -7.04 8.93 5.23
N GLU A 48 -6.86 7.64 4.94
CA GLU A 48 -5.95 7.13 3.92
C GLU A 48 -6.75 6.26 2.95
N ALA A 49 -6.60 6.53 1.66
CA ALA A 49 -7.17 5.76 0.57
C ALA A 49 -6.06 5.06 -0.21
N ARG A 50 -6.26 3.79 -0.56
CA ARG A 50 -5.28 2.96 -1.26
C ARG A 50 -5.94 2.16 -2.38
N TYR A 51 -5.26 2.07 -3.51
CA TYR A 51 -5.70 1.26 -4.64
C TYR A 51 -4.49 0.67 -5.36
N HIS A 52 -4.62 -0.55 -5.88
CA HIS A 52 -3.61 -1.15 -6.74
C HIS A 52 -4.27 -1.79 -7.97
N THR A 53 -3.58 -1.77 -9.10
CA THR A 53 -4.08 -2.51 -10.28
C THR A 53 -4.07 -4.01 -10.01
N PRO A 54 -4.97 -4.79 -10.64
CA PRO A 54 -4.95 -6.24 -10.53
C PRO A 54 -3.61 -6.84 -10.96
N TYR A 55 -3.12 -7.82 -10.21
CA TYR A 55 -1.88 -8.53 -10.51
C TYR A 55 -1.98 -10.00 -10.05
N TYR A 56 -1.15 -10.88 -10.61
CA TYR A 56 -1.10 -12.26 -10.16
C TYR A 56 -0.24 -12.36 -8.89
N SER A 57 -0.71 -13.00 -7.83
CA SER A 57 0.13 -13.22 -6.65
C SER A 57 0.96 -14.47 -6.85
N ASP A 58 2.25 -14.38 -6.55
CA ASP A 58 3.11 -15.55 -6.51
C ASP A 58 2.73 -16.48 -5.37
N GLY A 59 2.93 -17.77 -5.62
CA GLY A 59 2.80 -18.80 -4.61
C GLY A 59 4.06 -18.81 -3.75
N TYR A 60 3.90 -19.10 -2.45
CA TYR A 60 5.02 -19.34 -1.56
C TYR A 60 5.17 -20.83 -1.28
N ASN A 61 6.35 -21.39 -1.55
CA ASN A 61 6.65 -22.76 -1.17
C ASN A 61 7.38 -22.76 0.19
N PRO A 62 6.71 -23.18 1.28
CA PRO A 62 7.32 -23.16 2.61
C PRO A 62 8.45 -24.17 2.77
N TYR A 63 8.49 -25.22 1.96
CA TYR A 63 9.56 -26.23 2.04
C TYR A 63 10.90 -25.66 1.54
N PHE A 64 10.87 -24.87 0.46
CA PHE A 64 12.07 -24.24 -0.11
C PHE A 64 12.26 -22.80 0.33
N ASN A 65 11.31 -22.22 1.09
CA ASN A 65 11.26 -20.80 1.45
C ASN A 65 11.40 -19.86 0.23
N GLN A 66 10.81 -20.26 -0.91
CA GLN A 66 10.94 -19.55 -2.19
C GLN A 66 9.57 -19.21 -2.77
N PHE A 67 9.50 -18.05 -3.43
CA PHE A 67 8.36 -17.68 -4.26
C PHE A 67 8.48 -18.33 -5.63
N TYR A 68 7.35 -18.73 -6.20
CA TYR A 68 7.25 -19.24 -7.56
C TYR A 68 6.09 -18.57 -8.29
N TYR A 69 6.28 -18.35 -9.58
CA TYR A 69 5.24 -17.76 -10.42
C TYR A 69 4.05 -18.71 -10.54
N GLN A 70 2.86 -18.15 -10.39
CA GLN A 70 1.61 -18.81 -10.69
C GLN A 70 0.66 -17.79 -11.31
N ASP A 71 -0.13 -18.23 -12.29
CA ASP A 71 -1.15 -17.39 -12.95
C ASP A 71 -2.57 -17.77 -12.50
N THR A 72 -2.69 -18.49 -11.37
CA THR A 72 -3.96 -19.05 -10.92
C THR A 72 -4.76 -18.09 -10.03
N TYR A 73 -4.08 -17.22 -9.28
CA TYR A 73 -4.73 -16.30 -8.35
C TYR A 73 -4.44 -14.84 -8.72
N ARG A 74 -5.47 -14.15 -9.21
CA ARG A 74 -5.43 -12.72 -9.52
C ARG A 74 -5.92 -11.93 -8.31
N VAL A 75 -5.02 -11.14 -7.72
CA VAL A 75 -5.35 -10.20 -6.66
C VAL A 75 -5.90 -8.94 -7.28
N GLU A 76 -7.14 -8.61 -6.93
CA GLU A 76 -7.80 -7.37 -7.29
C GLU A 76 -8.38 -6.72 -6.04
N ASN A 77 -8.36 -5.40 -5.97
CA ASN A 77 -8.98 -4.67 -4.89
C ASN A 77 -9.88 -3.55 -5.43
N VAL A 78 -10.93 -3.24 -4.67
CA VAL A 78 -11.60 -1.95 -4.77
C VAL A 78 -10.78 -0.92 -3.99
N PRO A 79 -10.86 0.39 -4.31
CA PRO A 79 -10.23 1.41 -3.51
C PRO A 79 -10.63 1.29 -2.05
N GLU A 80 -9.66 1.03 -1.18
CA GLU A 80 -9.86 0.89 0.25
C GLU A 80 -9.67 2.26 0.91
N VAL A 81 -10.50 2.59 1.89
CA VAL A 81 -10.39 3.83 2.68
C VAL A 81 -10.38 3.46 4.15
N GLN A 82 -9.36 3.90 4.87
CA GLN A 82 -9.17 3.65 6.30
C GLN A 82 -8.94 4.95 7.06
N ALA A 83 -9.45 5.02 8.29
CA ALA A 83 -9.08 6.08 9.21
C ALA A 83 -7.79 5.70 9.96
N PHE A 84 -6.93 6.67 10.22
CA PHE A 84 -5.72 6.49 11.02
C PHE A 84 -5.67 7.48 12.19
N PHE A 85 -4.98 7.05 13.24
CA PHE A 85 -4.69 7.85 14.43
C PHE A 85 -3.35 7.39 14.99
N ASN A 86 -2.36 8.28 15.04
CA ASN A 86 -0.98 7.99 15.43
C ASN A 86 -0.30 9.18 16.10
#